data_AF-A0A3P8SNM7-F1
#
_entry.id   AF-A0A3P8SNM7-F1
#
_cell.length_a   1.000
_cell.length_b   1.000
_cell.length_c   1.000
_cell.angle_alpha   90.00
_cell.angle_beta   90.00
_cell.angle_gamma   90.00
#
_symmetry.space_group_name_H-M   'P 1'
#
loop_
_entity.id
_entity.type
_entity.pdbx_description
1 polymer ?
#
loop_
_entity_poly.entity_id
_entity_poly.type
_entity_poly.pdbx_seq_one_letter_code
_entity_poly.pdbx_strand_id
1 'polypeptide(L)' 'MEEKVMEIYVIRHEGAEPTESPEDVGIIIEGVEVLQDLRDVANGCAVLFGLIYSLNLTYPKRPEIHVQVLKN' A
#
# COMPACT_ATOMS: atom_id res chain seq x y z
N MET A 1 -17.99 4.16 14.99
CA MET A 1 -16.71 4.72 14.54
C MET A 1 -16.24 3.80 13.44
N GLU A 2 -16.34 4.21 12.18
CA GLU A 2 -15.81 3.43 11.06
C GLU A 2 -14.32 3.25 11.25
N GLU A 3 -13.84 2.03 11.01
CA GLU A 3 -12.42 1.73 11.00
C GLU A 3 -11.85 2.29 9.68
N LYS A 4 -10.89 3.23 9.78
CA LYS A 4 -10.25 3.79 8.59
C LYS A 4 -9.45 2.69 7.89
N VAL A 5 -9.82 2.41 6.65
CA VAL A 5 -9.11 1.46 5.79
C VAL A 5 -7.89 2.16 5.22
N MET A 6 -6.71 1.62 5.52
CA MET A 6 -5.42 2.06 4.97
C MET A 6 -4.66 0.83 4.51
N GLU A 7 -4.25 0.84 3.25
CA GLU A 7 -3.77 -0.34 2.56
C GLU A 7 -2.52 0.00 1.75
N ILE A 8 -1.60 -0.96 1.68
CA ILE A 8 -0.50 -0.94 0.72
C ILE A 8 -0.81 -2.00 -0.31
N TYR A 9 -0.81 -1.60 -1.58
CA TYR A 9 -0.92 -2.53 -2.70
C TYR A 9 0.44 -2.81 -3.32
N VAL A 10 0.54 -3.98 -3.94
CA VAL A 10 1.73 -4.43 -4.66
C VAL A 10 1.28 -5.06 -5.96
N ILE A 11 1.67 -4.47 -7.09
CA ILE A 11 1.42 -4.99 -8.44
C ILE A 11 2.64 -5.79 -8.88
N ARG A 12 2.39 -6.97 -9.46
CA ARG A 12 3.39 -7.85 -10.03
C ARG A 12 2.90 -8.38 -11.36
N HIS A 13 3.82 -8.54 -12.31
CA HIS A 13 3.53 -9.23 -13.55
C HIS A 13 3.20 -10.71 -13.30
N GLU A 14 2.39 -11.30 -14.16
CA GLU A 14 2.01 -12.70 -14.04
C GLU A 14 3.23 -13.62 -14.18
N GLY A 15 3.39 -14.55 -13.24
CA GLY A 15 4.54 -15.46 -13.19
C GLY A 15 5.78 -14.90 -12.48
N ALA A 16 5.74 -13.66 -11.96
CA ALA A 16 6.82 -13.10 -11.18
C ALA A 16 7.08 -13.91 -9.90
N GLU A 17 8.33 -14.24 -9.62
CA GLU A 17 8.71 -14.83 -8.34
C GLU A 17 8.52 -13.81 -7.19
N PRO A 18 8.19 -14.25 -5.97
CA PRO A 18 8.02 -13.35 -4.82
C PRO A 18 9.24 -12.46 -4.54
N THR A 19 10.43 -12.91 -4.93
CA THR A 19 11.70 -12.22 -4.76
C THR A 19 11.98 -11.16 -5.82
N GLU A 20 11.25 -11.19 -6.94
CA GLU A 20 11.40 -10.17 -7.98
C GLU A 20 10.88 -8.83 -7.49
N SER A 21 11.39 -7.75 -8.08
CA SER A 21 10.88 -6.41 -7.80
C SER A 21 9.42 -6.31 -8.27
N PRO A 22 8.54 -5.71 -7.48
CA PRO A 22 7.18 -5.43 -7.92
C PRO A 22 7.20 -4.46 -9.11
N GLU A 23 6.18 -4.54 -9.95
CA GLU A 23 5.95 -3.59 -11.02
C GLU A 23 5.56 -2.23 -10.45
N ASP A 24 4.74 -2.24 -9.40
CA ASP A 24 4.36 -1.04 -8.66
C ASP A 24 4.02 -1.38 -7.20
N VAL A 25 4.19 -0.39 -6.33
CA VAL A 25 3.71 -0.38 -4.95
C VAL A 25 3.06 0.96 -4.70
N GLY A 26 1.87 0.95 -4.12
CA GLY A 26 1.16 2.17 -3.79
C GLY A 26 0.38 2.08 -2.50
N ILE A 27 -0.26 3.19 -2.15
CA ILE A 27 -1.01 3.35 -0.90
C ILE A 27 -2.44 3.77 -1.25
N ILE A 28 -3.39 3.07 -0.67
CA ILE A 28 -4.82 3.39 -0.73
C ILE A 28 -5.29 3.78 0.67
N ILE A 29 -6.01 4.89 0.77
CA ILE A 29 -6.67 5.33 2.01
C ILE A 29 -8.14 5.55 1.71
N GLU A 30 -9.02 4.86 2.43
CA GLU A 30 -10.48 4.95 2.26
C GLU A 30 -10.93 4.72 0.79
N GLY A 31 -10.27 3.80 0.09
CA GLY A 31 -10.56 3.48 -1.32
C GLY A 31 -9.99 4.47 -2.34
N VAL A 32 -9.23 5.49 -1.90
CA VAL A 32 -8.56 6.45 -2.77
C VAL A 32 -7.08 6.13 -2.85
N GLU A 33 -6.56 5.96 -4.07
CA GLU A 33 -5.12 5.90 -4.29
C GLU A 33 -4.49 7.27 -3.98
N VAL A 34 -3.64 7.29 -2.95
CA VAL A 34 -2.96 8.51 -2.50
C VAL A 34 -1.52 8.58 -2.98
N LEU A 35 -0.92 7.45 -3.33
CA LEU A 35 0.44 7.36 -3.84
C LEU A 35 0.64 6.08 -4.65
N GLN A 36 1.46 6.16 -5.70
CA GLN A 36 1.88 5.06 -6.57
C GLN A 36 3.38 5.21 -6.87
N ASP A 37 3.93 4.30 -7.66
CA ASP A 37 5.35 4.26 -8.08
C ASP A 37 6.33 4.18 -6.90
N LEU A 38 5.94 3.50 -5.83
CA LEU A 38 6.85 3.23 -4.72
C LEU A 38 7.75 2.04 -5.05
N ARG A 39 9.01 2.17 -4.65
CA ARG A 39 10.05 1.18 -4.98
C ARG A 39 9.77 -0.21 -4.40
N ASP A 40 9.23 -0.26 -3.18
CA ASP A 40 8.98 -1.50 -2.45
C ASP A 40 8.01 -1.26 -1.27
N VAL A 41 7.56 -2.35 -0.65
CA VAL A 41 6.63 -2.33 0.49
C VAL A 41 7.23 -1.60 1.71
N ALA A 42 8.55 -1.63 1.91
CA ALA A 42 9.16 -0.96 3.05
C ALA A 42 9.06 0.56 2.91
N ASN A 43 9.28 1.09 1.70
CA ASN A 43 9.01 2.48 1.36
C ASN A 43 7.52 2.82 1.48
N GLY A 44 6.63 1.93 1.01
CA GLY A 44 5.19 2.02 1.23
C GLY A 44 4.83 2.22 2.70
N CYS A 45 5.36 1.37 3.59
CA CYS A 45 5.16 1.48 5.03
C CYS A 45 5.68 2.81 5.57
N ALA A 46 6.92 3.19 5.26
CA ALA A 46 7.53 4.42 5.76
C ALA A 46 6.72 5.66 5.37
N VAL A 47 6.25 5.71 4.12
CA VAL A 47 5.44 6.81 3.62
C VAL A 47 4.04 6.80 4.25
N LEU A 48 3.41 5.63 4.41
CA LEU A 48 2.12 5.52 5.08
C LEU A 48 2.18 6.07 6.51
N PHE A 49 3.22 5.75 7.28
CA PHE A 49 3.41 6.36 8.62
C PHE A 49 3.56 7.88 8.55
N GLY A 50 4.30 8.38 7.56
CA GLY A 50 4.42 9.81 7.30
C GLY A 50 3.06 10.46 7.02
N LEU A 51 2.25 9.84 6.15
CA LEU A 51 0.90 10.31 5.80
C LEU A 51 -0.04 10.30 7.00
N ILE A 52 -0.01 9.24 7.82
CA ILE A 52 -0.82 9.17 9.05
C ILE A 52 -0.50 10.34 9.96
N TYR A 53 0.78 10.66 10.14
CA TYR A 53 1.21 11.80 10.93
C TYR A 53 0.82 13.14 10.29
N SER A 54 1.17 13.35 9.02
CA SER A 54 0.97 14.61 8.30
C SER A 54 -0.50 14.98 8.11
N LEU A 55 -1.37 13.99 7.93
CA LEU A 55 -2.81 14.16 7.75
C LEU A 55 -3.59 14.01 9.05
N ASN A 56 -2.90 13.85 10.19
CA ASN A 56 -3.48 13.64 11.52
C ASN A 56 -4.54 12.51 11.53
N LEU A 57 -4.23 11.41 10.82
CA LEU A 57 -5.11 10.25 10.74
C LEU A 57 -4.93 9.40 12.00
N THR A 58 -6.00 8.72 12.39
CA THR A 58 -5.90 7.72 13.45
C THR A 58 -5.20 6.48 12.91
N TYR A 59 -4.19 6.01 13.63
CA TYR A 59 -3.48 4.79 13.26
C TYR A 59 -4.47 3.61 13.19
N PRO A 60 -4.50 2.86 12.07
CA PRO A 60 -5.39 1.71 11.96
C PRO A 60 -4.96 0.65 12.96
N LYS A 61 -5.91 0.05 13.69
CA LYS A 61 -5.60 -0.99 14.68
C LYS A 61 -4.96 -2.21 14.04
N ARG A 62 -5.26 -2.47 12.76
CA ARG A 62 -4.58 -3.40 11.88
C ARG A 62 -4.46 -2.77 10.49
N PRO A 63 -3.26 -2.40 10.02
CA PRO A 63 -3.06 -2.11 8.61
C PRO A 63 -3.19 -3.42 7.84
N GLU A 64 -4.07 -3.45 6.84
CA GLU A 64 -4.20 -4.59 5.93
C GLU A 64 -3.28 -4.37 4.74
N ILE A 65 -2.34 -5.28 4.50
CA ILE A 65 -1.51 -5.25 3.30
C ILE A 65 -2.22 -6.10 2.25
N HIS A 66 -2.78 -5.46 1.23
CA HIS A 66 -3.51 -6.13 0.16
C HIS A 66 -2.59 -6.29 -1.05
N VAL A 67 -2.05 -7.49 -1.24
CA VAL A 67 -1.26 -7.80 -2.45
C VAL A 67 -2.22 -8.12 -3.59
N GLN A 68 -2.26 -7.28 -4.63
CA GLN A 68 -3.09 -7.49 -5.81
C GLN A 68 -2.22 -7.85 -7.02
N VAL A 69 -2.36 -9.07 -7.53
CA VAL A 69 -1.73 -9.47 -8.79
C VAL A 69 -2.66 -9.08 -9.93
N LEU A 70 -2.24 -8.13 -10.77
CA LEU A 70 -2.97 -7.84 -12.01
C LEU A 70 -2.83 -9.05 -12.94
N LYS A 71 -3.97 -9.68 -13.27
CA LYS A 71 -4.06 -10.63 -14.38
C LYS A 71 -4.30 -9.81 -15.65
N ASN A 72 -3.39 -9.91 -16.60
CA ASN A 72 -3.61 -9.38 -17.95
C ASN A 72 -4.65 -10.21 -18.71
#